data_AF-A0A317VH51-F1
#
_entry.id   AF-A0A317VH51-F1
#
_cell.length_a   1.000
_cell.length_b   1.000
_cell.length_c   1.000
_cell.angle_alpha   90.00
_cell.angle_beta   90.00
_cell.angle_gamma   90.00
#
_symmetry.space_group_name_H-M   'P 1'
#
loop_
_entity.id
_entity.type
_entity.pdbx_description
1 polymer ?
#
loop_
_entity_poly.entity_id
_entity_poly.type
_entity_poly.pdbx_seq_one_letter_code
_entity_poly.pdbx_strand_id
1 'polypeptide(L)'
;MVQGSLKKKSTTAGPKRNNALGPRPGPRQIAPKKATLIKQKKLTKKLTSGLTAMTEKTLAERAGHLEILAGGKKDKRKAMAEAGLKKQKAQQQKK
;
A
#
# COMPACT_ATOMS: atom_id res chain seq x y z
N MET A 1 -15.99 22.87 68.76
CA MET A 1 -15.80 21.54 68.13
C MET A 1 -15.64 21.73 66.63
N VAL A 2 -14.77 20.92 66.02
CA VAL A 2 -14.05 21.14 64.75
C VAL A 2 -14.93 21.44 63.51
N GLN A 3 -14.63 22.55 62.81
CA GLN A 3 -15.05 22.82 61.44
C GLN A 3 -14.08 22.06 60.51
N GLY A 4 -14.45 20.84 60.12
CA GLY A 4 -13.67 20.02 59.20
C GLY A 4 -13.62 20.63 57.80
N SER A 5 -12.45 21.13 57.42
CA SER A 5 -12.15 21.59 56.06
C SER A 5 -12.18 20.41 55.08
N LEU A 6 -13.27 20.27 54.32
CA LEU A 6 -13.33 19.36 53.18
C LEU A 6 -12.34 19.86 52.11
N LYS A 7 -11.17 19.23 52.06
CA LYS A 7 -10.15 19.50 51.04
C LYS A 7 -10.70 19.02 49.69
N LYS A 8 -11.22 19.93 48.86
CA LYS A 8 -11.58 19.62 47.47
C LYS A 8 -10.31 19.18 46.74
N LYS A 9 -10.27 17.91 46.31
CA LYS A 9 -9.22 17.41 45.41
C LYS A 9 -9.42 18.12 44.08
N SER A 10 -8.49 19.00 43.70
CA SER A 10 -8.53 19.70 42.43
C SER A 10 -8.44 18.68 41.29
N THR A 11 -9.56 18.39 40.64
CA THR A 11 -9.57 17.74 39.32
C THR A 11 -9.33 18.78 38.23
N THR A 12 -8.33 19.64 38.41
CA THR A 12 -7.90 20.54 37.36
C THR A 12 -6.87 19.80 36.53
N ALA A 13 -7.34 19.14 35.46
CA ALA A 13 -6.46 18.84 34.35
C ALA A 13 -5.82 20.18 33.93
N GLY A 14 -4.50 20.30 34.08
CA GLY A 14 -3.78 21.54 33.82
C GLY A 14 -4.06 22.10 32.41
N PRO A 15 -3.81 23.40 32.18
CA PRO A 15 -4.12 24.04 30.91
C PRO A 15 -3.44 23.30 29.76
N LYS A 16 -4.25 22.76 28.84
CA LYS A 16 -3.73 22.16 27.60
C LYS A 16 -3.05 23.28 26.81
N ARG A 17 -1.76 23.12 26.54
CA ARG A 17 -1.00 24.04 25.67
C ARG A 17 -1.74 24.18 24.34
N ASN A 18 -2.04 25.42 23.98
CA ASN A 18 -2.66 25.78 22.71
C ASN A 18 -1.66 25.49 21.59
N ASN A 19 -1.88 24.39 20.86
CA ASN A 19 -1.03 23.98 19.74
C ASN A 19 -1.31 24.84 18.48
N ALA A 20 -1.57 26.13 18.66
CA ALA A 20 -2.01 27.08 17.62
C ALA A 20 -0.88 27.38 16.61
N LEU A 21 0.38 27.33 17.05
CA LEU A 21 1.57 27.62 16.24
C LEU A 21 2.39 26.35 15.91
N GLY A 22 1.94 25.18 16.35
CA GLY A 22 2.64 23.90 16.10
C GLY A 22 2.08 23.16 14.88
N PRO A 23 2.86 22.26 14.25
CA PRO A 23 2.35 21.41 13.18
C PRO A 23 1.09 20.67 13.65
N ARG A 24 0.00 20.76 12.88
CA ARG A 24 -1.23 20.03 13.19
C ARG A 24 -0.91 18.53 13.14
N PRO A 25 -1.15 17.77 14.23
CA PRO A 25 -0.88 16.34 14.21
C PRO A 25 -1.72 15.71 13.09
N GLY A 26 -1.07 14.91 12.25
CA GLY A 26 -1.74 14.19 11.16
C GLY A 26 -2.85 13.26 11.67
N PRO A 27 -3.67 12.70 10.76
CA PRO A 27 -4.77 11.82 11.12
C PRO A 27 -4.26 10.65 11.97
N ARG A 28 -4.70 10.58 13.23
CA ARG A 28 -4.31 9.51 14.16
C ARG A 28 -5.23 8.32 13.99
N GLN A 29 -4.66 7.15 13.67
CA GLN A 29 -5.43 5.92 13.69
C GLN A 29 -5.53 5.39 15.13
N ILE A 30 -6.67 5.64 15.78
CA ILE A 30 -6.93 5.17 17.13
C ILE A 30 -7.47 3.74 17.06
N ALA A 31 -6.88 2.82 17.83
CA ALA A 31 -7.37 1.45 17.90
C ALA A 31 -8.76 1.40 18.58
N PRO A 32 -9.72 0.63 18.03
CA PRO A 32 -11.01 0.45 18.67
C PRO A 32 -10.86 -0.30 20.00
N LYS A 33 -11.47 0.23 21.06
CA LYS A 33 -11.42 -0.39 22.40
C LYS A 33 -12.57 -1.38 22.64
N LYS A 34 -13.70 -1.22 21.93
CA LYS A 34 -14.88 -2.07 22.07
C LYS A 34 -14.68 -3.39 21.33
N ALA A 35 -15.03 -4.51 21.97
CA ALA A 35 -14.85 -5.85 21.41
C ALA A 35 -15.54 -6.05 20.04
N THR A 36 -16.73 -5.48 19.86
CA THR A 36 -17.48 -5.53 18.58
C THR A 36 -16.72 -4.85 17.44
N LEU A 37 -16.16 -3.67 17.69
CA LEU A 37 -15.38 -2.90 16.72
C LEU A 37 -14.03 -3.58 16.40
N ILE A 38 -13.43 -4.27 17.37
CA ILE A 38 -12.21 -5.07 17.12
C ILE A 38 -12.52 -6.21 16.15
N LYS A 39 -13.64 -6.91 16.34
CA LYS A 39 -14.09 -7.98 15.43
C LYS A 39 -14.34 -7.44 14.01
N GLN A 40 -15.05 -6.31 13.89
CA GLN A 40 -15.29 -5.66 12.59
C GLN A 40 -13.99 -5.20 11.92
N LYS A 41 -13.03 -4.64 12.66
CA LYS A 41 -11.71 -4.26 12.12
C LYS A 41 -10.93 -5.47 11.58
N LYS A 42 -11.04 -6.63 12.23
CA LYS A 42 -10.42 -7.88 11.74
C LYS A 42 -11.09 -8.38 10.47
N LEU A 43 -12.43 -8.33 10.40
CA LEU A 43 -13.18 -8.74 9.21
C LEU A 43 -12.89 -7.84 8.01
N THR A 44 -12.96 -6.53 8.19
CA THR A 44 -12.62 -5.55 7.14
C THR A 44 -11.22 -5.78 6.60
N LYS A 45 -10.20 -5.96 7.46
CA LYS A 45 -8.83 -6.26 7.02
C LYS A 45 -8.75 -7.52 6.15
N LYS A 46 -9.42 -8.62 6.53
CA LYS A 46 -9.43 -9.88 5.77
C LYS A 46 -10.08 -9.71 4.39
N LEU A 47 -11.22 -9.04 4.34
CA LEU A 47 -11.96 -8.81 3.09
C LEU A 47 -11.18 -7.89 2.15
N THR A 48 -10.62 -6.80 2.67
CA THR A 48 -9.81 -5.88 1.86
C THR A 48 -8.57 -6.56 1.31
N SER A 49 -7.86 -7.39 2.11
CA SER A 49 -6.66 -8.10 1.61
C SER A 49 -6.98 -9.12 0.53
N GLY A 50 -8.15 -9.78 0.61
CA GLY A 50 -8.59 -10.71 -0.43
C GLY A 50 -8.95 -9.99 -1.73
N LEU A 51 -9.68 -8.88 -1.61
CA LEU A 51 -10.03 -8.04 -2.77
C LEU A 51 -8.79 -7.46 -3.43
N THR A 52 -7.81 -6.94 -2.66
CA THR A 52 -6.56 -6.42 -3.24
C THR A 52 -5.79 -7.51 -3.98
N ALA A 53 -5.65 -8.71 -3.40
CA ALA A 53 -4.97 -9.81 -4.06
C ALA A 53 -5.67 -10.24 -5.38
N MET A 54 -7.00 -10.27 -5.41
CA MET A 54 -7.74 -10.52 -6.65
C MET A 54 -7.57 -9.40 -7.68
N THR A 55 -7.53 -8.13 -7.25
CA THR A 55 -7.26 -7.01 -8.16
C THR A 55 -5.83 -7.06 -8.71
N GLU A 56 -4.84 -7.40 -7.90
CA GLU A 56 -3.46 -7.57 -8.33
C GLU A 56 -3.34 -8.71 -9.35
N LYS A 57 -4.02 -9.83 -9.10
CA LYS A 57 -4.07 -10.95 -10.05
C LYS A 57 -4.69 -10.55 -11.39
N THR A 58 -5.84 -9.87 -11.38
CA THR A 58 -6.50 -9.44 -12.63
C THR A 58 -5.69 -8.38 -13.40
N LEU A 59 -5.00 -7.48 -12.69
CA LEU A 59 -4.06 -6.54 -13.31
C LEU A 59 -2.85 -7.27 -13.91
N ALA A 60 -2.28 -8.25 -13.21
CA ALA A 60 -1.17 -9.05 -13.72
C ALA A 60 -1.58 -9.91 -14.94
N GLU A 61 -2.77 -10.50 -14.93
CA GLU A 61 -3.32 -11.22 -16.08
C GLU A 61 -3.52 -10.30 -17.28
N ARG A 62 -4.09 -9.10 -17.06
CA ARG A 62 -4.24 -8.09 -18.13
C ARG A 62 -2.90 -7.58 -18.63
N ALA A 63 -1.94 -7.31 -17.75
CA ALA A 63 -0.60 -6.88 -18.12
C ALA A 63 0.17 -7.98 -18.86
N GLY A 64 0.12 -9.22 -18.38
CA GLY A 64 0.72 -10.39 -19.04
C GLY A 64 0.02 -10.71 -20.37
N HIS A 65 -1.28 -10.50 -20.47
CA HIS A 65 -2.01 -10.58 -21.73
C HIS A 65 -1.61 -9.44 -22.69
N LEU A 66 -1.37 -8.23 -22.17
CA LEU A 66 -0.85 -7.12 -22.96
C LEU A 66 0.60 -7.36 -23.44
N GLU A 67 1.44 -8.05 -22.66
CA GLU A 67 2.75 -8.51 -23.13
C GLU A 67 2.61 -9.48 -24.32
N ILE A 68 1.50 -10.22 -24.44
CA ILE A 68 1.23 -11.11 -25.57
C ILE A 68 0.72 -10.33 -26.79
N LEU A 69 0.07 -9.17 -26.59
CA LEU A 69 -0.50 -8.37 -27.69
C LEU A 69 0.49 -7.37 -28.30
N ALA A 70 1.45 -6.84 -27.54
CA ALA A 70 2.44 -5.88 -28.06
C ALA A 70 3.86 -6.18 -27.58
N GLY A 71 4.66 -6.84 -28.43
CA GLY A 71 6.12 -6.86 -28.31
C GLY A 71 6.67 -7.59 -27.08
N GLY A 72 6.08 -8.72 -26.72
CA GLY A 72 6.49 -9.54 -25.58
C GLY A 72 7.91 -10.12 -25.72
N LYS A 73 8.40 -10.79 -24.66
CA LYS A 73 9.72 -11.47 -24.64
C LYS A 73 9.93 -12.40 -25.84
N LYS A 74 8.87 -13.03 -26.36
CA LYS A 74 8.93 -13.89 -27.55
C LYS A 74 9.24 -13.10 -28.82
N ASP A 75 8.65 -11.92 -29.00
CA ASP A 75 8.92 -11.07 -30.17
C ASP A 75 10.31 -10.45 -30.11
N LYS A 76 10.77 -10.05 -28.91
CA LYS A 76 12.15 -9.61 -28.69
C LYS A 76 13.17 -10.71 -29.01
N ARG A 77 12.88 -11.97 -28.62
CA ARG A 77 13.73 -13.12 -28.96
C ARG A 77 13.74 -13.42 -30.46
N LYS A 78 12.59 -13.33 -31.13
CA LYS A 78 12.50 -13.50 -32.60
C LYS A 78 13.27 -12.40 -33.34
N ALA A 79 13.13 -11.15 -32.92
CA ALA A 79 13.87 -10.02 -33.49
C ALA A 79 15.39 -10.15 -33.29
N MET A 80 15.83 -10.62 -32.12
CA MET A 80 17.25 -10.91 -31.84
C MET A 80 17.78 -12.07 -32.69
N ALA A 81 16.98 -13.14 -32.87
CA ALA A 81 17.35 -14.28 -33.71
C ALA A 81 17.46 -13.89 -35.19
N GLU A 82 16.53 -13.11 -35.72
CA GLU A 82 16.59 -12.59 -37.09
C GLU A 82 17.77 -11.64 -37.30
N ALA A 83 18.09 -10.79 -36.32
CA ALA A 83 19.25 -9.90 -36.39
C ALA A 83 20.58 -10.69 -36.40
N GLY A 84 20.67 -11.78 -35.63
CA GLY A 84 21.83 -12.69 -35.64
C GLY A 84 22.00 -13.41 -36.97
N LEU A 85 20.90 -13.89 -37.55
CA LEU A 85 20.90 -14.63 -38.82
C LEU A 85 21.29 -13.71 -40.01
N LYS A 86 20.83 -12.45 -40.00
CA LYS A 86 21.23 -11.43 -40.99
C LYS A 86 22.72 -11.10 -40.92
N LYS A 87 23.29 -11.00 -39.71
CA LYS A 87 24.74 -10.76 -39.53
C LYS A 87 25.58 -11.92 -40.07
N GLN A 88 25.17 -13.17 -39.85
CA GLN A 88 25.88 -14.34 -40.34
C GLN A 88 25.84 -14.44 -41.88
N LYS A 89 24.69 -14.20 -42.51
CA LYS A 89 24.56 -14.17 -43.97
C LYS A 89 25.39 -13.05 -44.62
N ALA A 90 25.41 -11.86 -44.00
CA ALA A 90 26.24 -10.74 -44.48
C ALA A 90 27.74 -11.00 -44.36
N GLN A 91 28.17 -11.86 -43.41
CA GLN A 91 29.58 -12.28 -43.29
C GLN A 91 29.95 -13.37 -44.31
N GLN A 92 29.01 -14.24 -44.69
CA GLN A 92 29.23 -15.26 -45.72
C GLN A 92 29.30 -14.70 -47.14
N GLN A 93 28.62 -13.58 -47.42
CA GLN A 93 28.67 -12.92 -48.74
C GLN A 93 29.91 -12.03 -48.95
N LYS A 94 30.75 -11.88 -47.93
CA LYS A 94 31.99 -11.07 -47.98
C LYS A 94 33.27 -11.93 -48.02
N LYS A 95 33.14 -13.24 -48.15
CA LYS A 95 34.23 -14.19 -48.44
C LYS A 95 34.04 -14.74 -49.84
#